data_AF-A0A7C8FN34-F1
#
_entry.id   AF-A0A7C8FN34-F1
#
_cell.length_a   1.000
_cell.length_b   1.000
_cell.length_c   1.000
_cell.angle_alpha   90.00
_cell.angle_beta   90.00
_cell.angle_gamma   90.00
#
_symmetry.space_group_name_H-M   'P 1'
#
loop_
_entity.id
_entity.type
_entity.pdbx_description
1 polymer ?
#
loop_
_entity_poly.entity_id
_entity_poly.type
_entity_poly.pdbx_seq_one_letter_code
_entity_poly.pdbx_strand_id
1 'polypeptide(L)'
;MADNLKTSRDGTPTGEMVAEWLRANGYDGLCNPDAGCGCGLDDLMPCNQASDSFCVCAYEVPDKEGRSGDCFYCVSNGEQDEPSDTLEAVARDMWVWALGIATQNWTIVPERVDAFGRRLRKLGVTLDEW
;
A
#
# COMPACT_ATOMS: atom_id res chain seq x y z
N MET A 1 22.74 17.47 -1.36
CA MET A 1 23.62 16.49 -0.68
C MET A 1 22.72 15.30 -0.38
N ALA A 2 22.92 14.18 -1.07
CA ALA A 2 22.11 12.98 -0.91
C ALA A 2 22.51 12.31 0.41
N ASP A 3 21.69 12.53 1.44
CA ASP A 3 21.92 12.01 2.77
C ASP A 3 21.57 10.52 2.80
N ASN A 4 22.35 9.73 3.55
CA ASN A 4 22.37 8.26 3.49
C ASN A 4 20.98 7.65 3.75
N LEU A 5 20.26 7.23 2.70
CA LEU A 5 19.16 6.29 2.88
C LEU A 5 19.70 5.06 3.59
N LYS A 6 19.09 4.69 4.72
CA LYS A 6 19.37 3.41 5.37
C LYS A 6 19.11 2.30 4.33
N THR A 7 20.06 1.39 4.21
CA THR A 7 19.99 0.26 3.30
C THR A 7 19.90 -1.04 4.10
N SER A 8 19.18 -2.02 3.58
CA SER A 8 19.17 -3.38 4.10
C SER A 8 20.50 -4.08 3.79
N ARG A 9 20.66 -5.29 4.34
CA ARG A 9 21.89 -6.09 4.20
C ARG A 9 22.28 -6.39 2.75
N ASP A 10 21.32 -6.42 1.84
CA ASP A 10 21.48 -6.64 0.41
C ASP A 10 21.64 -5.34 -0.40
N GLY A 11 21.62 -4.18 0.26
CA GLY A 11 21.81 -2.87 -0.36
C GLY A 11 20.51 -2.18 -0.80
N THR A 12 19.35 -2.81 -0.61
CA THR A 12 18.06 -2.20 -0.95
C THR A 12 17.78 -1.01 -0.03
N PRO A 13 17.40 0.17 -0.56
CA PRO A 13 17.00 1.29 0.27
C PRO A 13 15.78 0.93 1.14
N THR A 14 15.81 1.25 2.43
CA THR A 14 14.66 1.02 3.33
C THR A 14 13.39 1.69 2.81
N GLY A 15 13.52 2.87 2.18
CA GLY A 15 12.43 3.54 1.46
C GLY A 15 11.77 2.66 0.40
N GLU A 16 12.57 1.97 -0.40
CA GLU A 16 12.07 1.11 -1.46
C GLU A 16 11.37 -0.13 -0.89
N MET A 17 11.91 -0.74 0.17
CA MET A 17 11.25 -1.87 0.85
C MET A 17 9.88 -1.48 1.43
N VAL A 18 9.79 -0.30 2.05
CA VAL A 18 8.52 0.20 2.60
C VAL A 18 7.55 0.54 1.46
N ALA A 19 8.02 1.17 0.38
CA ALA A 19 7.21 1.48 -0.79
C ALA A 19 6.62 0.23 -1.44
N GLU A 20 7.42 -0.83 -1.60
CA GLU A 20 6.95 -2.12 -2.10
C GLU A 20 5.84 -2.70 -1.21
N TRP A 21 6.03 -2.67 0.11
CA TRP A 21 5.02 -3.16 1.05
C TRP A 21 3.75 -2.32 1.01
N LEU A 22 3.86 -0.99 1.00
CA LEU A 22 2.70 -0.08 0.94
C LEU A 22 1.89 -0.31 -0.34
N ARG A 23 2.55 -0.39 -1.51
CA ARG A 23 1.89 -0.72 -2.78
C ARG A 23 1.19 -2.06 -2.74
N ALA A 24 1.87 -3.09 -2.22
CA ALA A 24 1.30 -4.44 -2.11
C ALA A 24 0.09 -4.51 -1.16
N ASN A 25 -0.07 -3.52 -0.27
CA ASN A 25 -1.17 -3.44 0.69
C ASN A 25 -2.17 -2.31 0.39
N GLY A 26 -2.01 -1.60 -0.73
CA GLY A 26 -2.98 -0.61 -1.23
C GLY A 26 -2.93 0.75 -0.54
N TYR A 27 -1.76 1.16 -0.03
CA TYR A 27 -1.54 2.47 0.59
C TYR A 27 -0.70 3.39 -0.31
N ASP A 28 -1.00 4.69 -0.27
CA ASP A 28 -0.36 5.70 -1.12
C ASP A 28 0.83 6.38 -0.43
N GLY A 29 1.05 6.09 0.85
CA GLY A 29 2.14 6.69 1.61
C GLY A 29 2.06 6.41 3.10
N LEU A 30 2.73 7.28 3.85
CA LEU A 30 2.71 7.32 5.30
C LEU A 30 2.26 8.69 5.78
N CYS A 31 1.61 8.74 6.93
CA CYS A 31 1.42 9.99 7.66
C CYS A 31 1.72 9.82 9.14
N ASN A 32 2.03 10.93 9.80
CA ASN A 32 2.06 11.02 11.25
C ASN A 32 0.94 11.98 11.67
N PRO A 33 -0.19 11.47 12.17
CA PRO A 33 -1.34 12.29 12.57
C PRO A 33 -1.01 13.30 13.68
N ASP A 34 -0.10 12.95 14.59
CA ASP A 34 0.29 13.81 15.71
C ASP A 34 1.20 14.97 15.27
N ALA A 35 2.06 14.71 14.27
CA ALA A 35 2.98 15.71 13.72
C ALA A 35 2.40 16.49 12.54
N GLY A 36 1.26 16.07 11.99
CA GLY A 36 0.62 16.68 10.82
C GLY A 36 1.47 16.59 9.55
N CYS A 37 2.29 15.55 9.41
CA CYS A 37 3.10 15.33 8.22
C CYS A 37 2.64 14.09 7.44
N GLY A 38 2.92 14.11 6.13
CA GLY A 38 2.59 13.02 5.21
C GLY A 38 3.61 12.95 4.08
N CYS A 39 3.85 11.75 3.57
CA CYS A 39 4.71 11.53 2.42
C CYS A 39 4.13 10.42 1.55
N GLY A 40 4.15 10.64 0.24
CA GLY A 40 3.67 9.68 -0.75
C GLY A 40 4.75 8.72 -1.20
N LEU A 41 4.38 7.75 -2.02
CA LEU A 41 5.31 6.79 -2.64
C LEU A 41 6.41 7.46 -3.47
N ASP A 42 6.15 8.64 -4.06
CA ASP A 42 7.10 9.36 -4.92
C ASP A 42 8.14 10.17 -4.15
N ASP A 43 7.85 10.50 -2.89
CA ASP A 43 8.75 11.23 -1.98
C ASP A 43 8.74 10.55 -0.61
N LEU A 44 8.88 9.22 -0.58
CA LEU A 44 8.63 8.42 0.61
C LEU A 44 9.75 8.56 1.64
N MET A 45 9.38 8.96 2.86
CA MET A 45 10.30 9.23 3.98
C MET A 45 11.39 10.28 3.64
N PRO A 46 11.02 11.50 3.20
CA PRO A 46 11.99 12.55 2.87
C PRO A 46 12.70 13.07 4.13
N CYS A 47 12.10 12.82 5.29
CA CYS A 47 12.67 13.08 6.60
C CYS A 47 13.80 12.10 6.98
N ASN A 48 14.06 11.04 6.20
CA ASN A 48 14.99 9.96 6.52
C ASN A 48 14.72 9.28 7.88
N GLN A 49 13.50 9.41 8.39
CA GLN A 49 13.05 8.78 9.61
C GLN A 49 11.98 7.74 9.28
N ALA A 50 12.39 6.47 9.24
CA ALA A 50 11.49 5.39 9.60
C ALA A 50 11.21 5.55 11.10
N SER A 51 10.26 6.42 11.47
CA SER A 51 9.94 6.60 12.88
C SER A 51 9.18 5.34 13.32
N ASP A 52 9.80 4.56 14.20
CA ASP A 52 9.32 3.26 14.69
C ASP A 52 7.99 3.33 15.48
N SER A 53 7.34 4.49 15.58
CA SER A 53 6.23 4.65 16.54
C SER A 53 5.07 5.54 16.09
N PHE A 54 5.26 6.43 15.11
CA PHE A 54 4.24 7.45 14.82
C PHE A 54 3.83 7.54 13.35
N CYS A 55 4.62 6.95 12.45
CA CYS A 55 4.21 6.85 11.05
C CYS A 55 3.26 5.67 10.88
N VAL A 56 2.13 5.94 10.27
CA VAL A 56 1.07 4.97 9.98
C VAL A 56 0.77 5.00 8.48
N CYS A 57 0.27 3.88 7.96
CA CYS A 57 -0.09 3.76 6.56
C CYS A 57 -1.21 4.75 6.23
N ALA A 58 -1.09 5.44 5.10
CA ALA A 58 -1.99 6.51 4.73
C ALA A 58 -2.43 6.43 3.27
N TYR A 59 -3.59 7.01 3.00
CA TYR A 59 -4.12 7.22 1.66
C TYR A 59 -3.92 8.66 1.26
N GLU A 60 -3.65 8.88 -0.02
CA GLU A 60 -3.59 10.21 -0.62
C GLU A 60 -5.01 10.72 -0.84
N VAL A 61 -5.33 11.86 -0.22
CA VAL A 61 -6.64 12.50 -0.28
C VAL A 61 -6.46 13.83 -1.01
N PRO A 62 -7.16 14.05 -2.14
CA PRO A 62 -7.10 15.31 -2.83
C PRO A 62 -7.71 16.42 -1.96
N ASP A 63 -7.05 17.59 -1.92
CA ASP A 63 -7.60 18.75 -1.23
C ASP A 63 -8.83 19.28 -1.98
N LYS A 64 -10.03 18.92 -1.52
CA LYS A 64 -11.31 19.36 -2.11
C LYS A 64 -11.51 20.87 -2.06
N GLU A 65 -10.79 21.58 -1.20
CA GLU A 65 -10.89 23.03 -1.05
C GLU A 65 -9.72 23.78 -1.74
N GLY A 66 -8.74 23.06 -2.32
CA GLY A 66 -7.61 23.65 -3.05
C GLY A 66 -6.78 24.64 -2.23
N ARG A 67 -6.79 24.52 -0.91
CA ARG A 67 -6.09 25.40 0.04
C ARG A 67 -4.59 25.13 0.09
N SER A 68 -4.16 23.89 -0.09
CA SER A 68 -2.75 23.52 -0.02
C SER A 68 -2.09 23.32 -1.39
N GLY A 69 -2.84 23.10 -2.48
CA GLY A 69 -2.27 22.71 -3.77
C GLY A 69 -1.60 21.32 -3.80
N ASP A 70 -1.31 20.76 -2.62
CA ASP A 70 -0.70 19.47 -2.36
C ASP A 70 -1.70 18.55 -1.64
N CYS A 71 -1.72 17.28 -2.02
CA CYS A 71 -2.59 16.26 -1.44
C CYS A 71 -2.32 16.03 0.05
N PHE A 72 -3.34 15.59 0.79
CA PHE A 72 -3.23 15.21 2.20
C PHE A 72 -3.05 13.71 2.36
N TYR A 73 -2.33 13.26 3.40
CA TYR A 73 -2.22 11.84 3.72
C TYR A 73 -2.96 11.52 5.01
N CYS A 74 -3.96 10.65 4.96
CA CYS A 74 -4.83 10.35 6.10
C CYS A 74 -4.90 8.85 6.44
N VAL A 75 -5.02 8.53 7.73
CA VAL A 75 -5.24 7.17 8.25
C VAL A 75 -6.62 6.61 7.96
N SER A 76 -7.59 7.50 7.69
CA SER A 76 -8.93 7.13 7.26
C SER A 76 -9.26 7.90 6.00
N ASN A 77 -9.59 7.18 4.95
CA ASN A 77 -10.22 7.74 3.77
C ASN A 77 -11.71 8.01 4.04
N GLY A 78 -12.10 8.55 5.20
CA GLY A 78 -13.48 8.49 5.74
C GLY A 78 -14.61 9.10 4.89
N GLU A 79 -14.30 9.83 3.81
CA GLU A 79 -15.27 10.30 2.79
C GLU A 79 -15.19 9.51 1.46
N GLN A 80 -14.32 8.51 1.40
CA GLN A 80 -13.96 7.62 0.30
C GLN A 80 -13.82 6.18 0.85
N ASP A 81 -14.76 5.70 1.67
CA ASP A 81 -14.82 4.29 2.14
C ASP A 81 -15.09 3.29 0.97
N GLU A 82 -14.80 3.72 -0.26
CA GLU A 82 -14.68 2.88 -1.44
C GLU A 82 -13.33 2.16 -1.40
N PRO A 83 -13.28 0.86 -1.75
CA PRO A 83 -12.03 0.15 -1.84
C PRO A 83 -11.07 0.84 -2.83
N SER A 84 -9.82 1.11 -2.44
CA SER A 84 -8.76 1.60 -3.36
C SER A 84 -8.38 0.56 -4.44
N ASP A 85 -8.88 -0.65 -4.29
CA ASP A 85 -8.68 -1.76 -5.20
C ASP A 85 -9.61 -1.70 -6.41
N THR A 86 -9.30 -2.47 -7.44
CA THR A 86 -10.22 -2.65 -8.59
C THR A 86 -10.36 -4.13 -8.91
N LEU A 87 -11.47 -4.52 -9.53
CA LEU A 87 -11.65 -5.90 -10.01
C LEU A 87 -10.48 -6.32 -10.92
N GLU A 88 -9.99 -5.39 -11.75
CA GLU A 88 -8.85 -5.63 -12.63
C GLU A 88 -7.55 -5.87 -11.85
N ALA A 89 -7.27 -5.06 -10.83
CA ALA A 89 -6.09 -5.24 -9.99
C ALA A 89 -6.11 -6.58 -9.25
N VAL A 90 -7.26 -6.94 -8.64
CA VAL A 90 -7.42 -8.23 -7.97
C VAL A 90 -7.25 -9.39 -8.96
N ALA A 91 -7.85 -9.29 -10.15
CA ALA A 91 -7.75 -10.32 -11.18
C ALA A 91 -6.31 -10.53 -11.68
N ARG A 92 -5.56 -9.44 -11.89
CA ARG A 92 -4.14 -9.51 -12.29
C ARG A 92 -3.30 -10.19 -11.21
N ASP A 93 -3.48 -9.82 -9.95
CA ASP A 93 -2.72 -10.42 -8.85
C ASP A 93 -3.05 -11.91 -8.67
N MET A 94 -4.33 -12.28 -8.80
CA MET A 94 -4.76 -13.67 -8.79
C MET A 94 -4.12 -14.46 -9.94
N TRP A 95 -4.11 -13.89 -11.16
CA TRP A 95 -3.49 -14.52 -12.33
C TRP A 95 -2.00 -14.74 -12.15
N VAL A 96 -1.25 -13.72 -11.71
CA VAL A 96 0.19 -13.82 -11.45
C VAL A 96 0.48 -14.91 -10.41
N TRP A 97 -0.32 -14.96 -9.34
CA TRP A 97 -0.16 -15.97 -8.31
C TRP A 97 -0.46 -17.38 -8.82
N ALA A 98 -1.55 -17.56 -9.57
CA ALA A 98 -1.90 -18.85 -10.18
C ALA A 98 -0.83 -19.31 -11.19
N LEU A 99 -0.31 -18.39 -12.01
CA LEU A 99 0.76 -18.65 -12.95
C LEU A 99 2.06 -19.05 -12.22
N GLY A 100 2.38 -18.37 -11.11
CA GLY A 100 3.54 -18.69 -10.28
C GLY A 100 3.45 -20.09 -9.66
N ILE A 101 2.27 -20.51 -9.21
CA ILE A 101 2.04 -21.89 -8.75
C ILE A 101 2.24 -22.88 -9.91
N ALA A 102 1.64 -22.60 -11.07
CA ALA A 102 1.64 -23.53 -12.20
C ALA A 102 3.01 -23.65 -12.90
N THR A 103 3.82 -22.59 -12.90
CA THR A 103 5.03 -22.51 -13.76
C THR A 103 6.32 -22.22 -13.00
N GLN A 104 6.23 -21.62 -11.82
CA GLN A 104 7.40 -21.17 -11.03
C GLN A 104 7.53 -21.90 -9.69
N ASN A 105 6.75 -22.97 -9.50
CA ASN A 105 6.80 -23.84 -8.31
C ASN A 105 6.53 -23.07 -7.00
N TRP A 106 5.71 -22.01 -7.07
CA TRP A 106 5.30 -21.28 -5.86
C TRP A 106 4.43 -22.17 -4.98
N THR A 107 4.66 -22.11 -3.67
CA THR A 107 3.86 -22.83 -2.69
C THR A 107 2.45 -22.26 -2.63
N ILE A 108 1.46 -23.15 -2.52
CA ILE A 108 0.08 -22.76 -2.22
C ILE A 108 0.03 -22.28 -0.77
N VAL A 109 -0.32 -21.00 -0.58
CA VAL A 109 -0.47 -20.35 0.73
C VAL A 109 -1.96 -20.00 0.91
N PRO A 110 -2.71 -20.73 1.75
CA PRO A 110 -4.15 -20.49 1.94
C PRO A 110 -4.50 -19.06 2.32
N GLU A 111 -3.67 -18.41 3.12
CA GLU A 111 -3.86 -17.03 3.56
C GLU A 111 -3.83 -16.03 2.39
N ARG A 112 -3.14 -16.38 1.29
CA ARG A 112 -3.11 -15.58 0.06
C ARG A 112 -4.44 -15.67 -0.68
N VAL A 113 -5.09 -16.84 -0.67
CA VAL A 113 -6.44 -17.02 -1.24
C VAL A 113 -7.45 -16.21 -0.43
N ASP A 114 -7.39 -16.27 0.90
CA ASP A 114 -8.26 -15.49 1.78
C ASP A 114 -8.08 -13.99 1.57
N ALA A 115 -6.85 -13.53 1.29
CA ALA A 115 -6.57 -12.14 0.98
C ALA A 115 -7.28 -11.67 -0.29
N PHE A 116 -7.25 -12.46 -1.38
CA PHE A 116 -8.04 -12.16 -2.58
C PHE A 116 -9.54 -12.16 -2.29
N GLY A 117 -10.02 -13.13 -1.50
CA GLY A 117 -11.42 -13.19 -1.10
C GLY A 117 -11.90 -11.95 -0.33
N ARG A 118 -11.08 -11.43 0.59
CA ARG A 118 -11.38 -10.18 1.31
C ARG A 118 -11.43 -8.97 0.36
N ARG A 119 -10.50 -8.88 -0.59
CA ARG A 119 -10.45 -7.81 -1.60
C ARG A 119 -11.69 -7.81 -2.49
N LEU A 120 -12.08 -9.00 -2.99
CA LEU A 120 -13.28 -9.17 -3.82
C LEU A 120 -14.58 -8.84 -3.06
N ARG A 121 -14.73 -9.29 -1.81
CA ARG A 121 -15.92 -8.97 -0.99
C ARG A 121 -16.04 -7.47 -0.70
N LYS A 122 -14.92 -6.77 -0.46
CA LYS A 122 -14.90 -5.30 -0.33
C LYS A 122 -15.42 -4.60 -1.59
N LEU A 123 -15.14 -5.17 -2.76
CA LEU A 123 -15.65 -4.70 -4.07
C LEU A 123 -17.10 -5.16 -4.36
N GLY A 124 -17.79 -5.78 -3.39
CA GLY A 124 -19.17 -6.24 -3.54
C GLY A 124 -19.33 -7.57 -4.28
N VAL A 125 -18.25 -8.30 -4.56
CA VAL A 125 -18.31 -9.61 -5.21
C VAL A 125 -18.76 -10.67 -4.21
N THR A 126 -19.81 -11.41 -4.57
CA THR A 126 -20.23 -12.61 -3.82
C THR A 126 -19.41 -13.80 -4.30
N LEU A 127 -18.81 -14.53 -3.35
CA LEU A 127 -18.00 -15.71 -3.62
C LEU A 127 -18.77 -16.92 -3.09
N ASP A 128 -19.34 -17.71 -4.00
CA ASP A 128 -19.97 -18.97 -3.63
C ASP A 128 -18.89 -20.01 -3.34
N GLU A 129 -19.06 -20.75 -2.25
CA GLU A 129 -18.23 -21.92 -1.97
C GLU A 129 -18.74 -23.08 -2.83
N TRP A 130 -17.89 -23.57 -3.73
CA TRP A 130 -18.19 -24.68 -4.66
C TRP A 130 -17.80 -26.02 -4.05
#